data_AF-A0A8C7R919-F1
#
_entry.id   AF-A0A8C7R919-F1
#
_cell.length_a   1.000
_cell.length_b   1.000
_cell.length_c   1.000
_cell.angle_alpha   90.00
_cell.angle_beta   90.00
_cell.angle_gamma   90.00
#
_symmetry.space_group_name_H-M   'P 1'
#
loop_
_entity.id
_entity.type
_entity.pdbx_description
1 polymer ?
#
loop_
_entity_poly.entity_id
_entity_poly.type
_entity_poly.pdbx_seq_one_letter_code
_entity_poly.pdbx_strand_id
1 'polypeptide(L)'
;MTRSRDVGDVLETVSLIISLFFLTDVLLRVYVEGFKVYFSSRLNIIDACIVVITLVVTMIYTFSDLTGASLIPRVVTFLRFLRIIILVRVFRLASQKKELAVPGRVSENKRRYQKDGFDLDLTYVTDRVIAMSFPSSGKQALYRNPIREVARFLDTKHEDHYRVYNLCSEKGYDPKFFHYRVERVFIDDHNVPSLEDMLKYTAGVREWMAADPKNIIAIHCKGGKGRTGTLVCTWLIDSDQFESAQDSLDYFGERRTDKSRSSKFQGVETPSQSRYVGYYEVMKTKFNRQLPPEQSLKIKSIRIHSIAGVGKGNGSDLKVKIIVRKKLVFLCVCAKQENCTVRHTHLID
;
A
#
# COMPACT_ATOMS: atom_id res chain seq x y z
N MET A 1 -60.01 0.30 -28.47
CA MET A 1 -58.76 0.23 -29.28
C MET A 1 -57.75 1.33 -28.96
N THR A 2 -58.17 2.53 -28.53
CA THR A 2 -57.26 3.65 -28.18
C THR A 2 -56.42 3.41 -26.92
N ARG A 3 -56.99 2.80 -25.87
CA ARG A 3 -56.30 2.60 -24.57
C ARG A 3 -55.10 1.64 -24.60
N SER A 4 -54.99 0.73 -25.59
CA SER A 4 -53.84 -0.19 -25.68
C SER A 4 -52.68 0.39 -26.51
N ARG A 5 -52.93 1.35 -27.39
CA ARG A 5 -51.89 2.09 -28.12
C ARG A 5 -51.16 3.06 -27.19
N ASP A 6 -51.93 3.79 -26.38
CA ASP A 6 -51.41 4.74 -25.38
C ASP A 6 -50.46 4.08 -24.37
N VAL A 7 -50.76 2.85 -23.94
CA VAL A 7 -49.89 2.07 -23.03
C VAL A 7 -48.63 1.56 -23.75
N GLY A 8 -48.70 1.26 -25.05
CA GLY A 8 -47.55 0.86 -25.87
C GLY A 8 -46.55 2.01 -26.01
N ASP A 9 -47.03 3.19 -26.38
CA ASP A 9 -46.21 4.38 -26.60
C ASP A 9 -45.49 4.83 -25.32
N VAL A 10 -46.16 4.73 -24.16
CA VAL A 10 -45.55 5.01 -22.85
C VAL A 10 -44.45 4.00 -22.53
N LEU A 11 -44.66 2.71 -22.78
CA LEU A 11 -43.66 1.66 -22.51
C LEU A 11 -42.42 1.78 -23.41
N GLU A 12 -42.61 2.18 -24.67
CA GLU A 12 -41.54 2.43 -25.62
C GLU A 12 -40.69 3.64 -25.22
N THR A 13 -41.36 4.74 -24.85
CA THR A 13 -40.71 5.95 -24.35
C THR A 13 -39.88 5.66 -23.09
N VAL A 14 -40.45 4.92 -22.13
CA VAL A 14 -39.73 4.49 -20.92
C VAL A 14 -38.54 3.58 -21.27
N SER A 15 -38.68 2.67 -22.22
CA SER A 15 -37.59 1.79 -22.67
C SER A 15 -36.43 2.57 -23.31
N LEU A 16 -36.73 3.62 -24.07
CA LEU A 16 -35.73 4.50 -24.68
C LEU A 16 -34.99 5.31 -23.61
N ILE A 17 -35.71 5.90 -22.65
CA ILE A 17 -35.12 6.65 -21.53
C ILE A 17 -34.15 5.76 -20.74
N ILE A 18 -34.58 4.53 -20.41
CA ILE A 18 -33.74 3.57 -19.69
C ILE A 18 -32.47 3.21 -20.50
N SER A 19 -32.60 3.06 -21.81
CA SER A 19 -31.45 2.72 -22.68
C SER A 19 -30.45 3.87 -22.80
N LEU A 20 -30.92 5.11 -22.87
CA LEU A 20 -30.09 6.31 -22.86
C LEU A 20 -29.37 6.52 -21.52
N PHE A 21 -30.03 6.21 -20.40
CA PHE A 21 -29.41 6.24 -19.08
C PHE A 21 -28.20 5.30 -19.01
N PHE A 22 -28.33 4.07 -19.50
CA PHE A 22 -27.22 3.11 -19.51
C PHE A 22 -26.08 3.51 -20.45
N LEU A 23 -26.40 4.10 -21.60
CA LEU A 23 -25.36 4.65 -22.48
C LEU A 23 -24.55 5.74 -21.75
N THR A 24 -25.24 6.62 -21.04
CA THR A 24 -24.61 7.71 -20.27
C THR A 24 -23.70 7.16 -19.18
N ASP A 25 -24.13 6.12 -18.45
CA ASP A 25 -23.31 5.46 -17.43
C ASP A 25 -22.03 4.82 -18.01
N VAL A 26 -22.12 4.12 -19.15
CA VAL A 26 -20.94 3.56 -19.84
C VAL A 26 -19.97 4.68 -20.28
N LEU A 27 -20.49 5.76 -20.87
CA LEU A 27 -19.68 6.90 -21.30
C LEU A 27 -18.97 7.57 -20.11
N LEU A 28 -19.66 7.73 -18.98
CA LEU A 28 -19.07 8.28 -17.75
C LEU A 28 -17.94 7.39 -17.23
N ARG A 29 -18.12 6.07 -17.25
CA ARG A 29 -17.07 5.12 -16.83
C ARG A 29 -15.86 5.16 -17.76
N VAL A 30 -16.06 5.23 -19.07
CA VAL A 30 -14.97 5.39 -20.05
C VAL A 30 -14.19 6.68 -19.79
N TYR A 31 -14.89 7.78 -19.48
CA TYR A 31 -14.27 9.06 -19.13
C TYR A 31 -13.44 8.98 -17.85
N VAL A 32 -13.97 8.38 -16.78
CA VAL A 32 -13.31 8.32 -15.45
C VAL A 32 -12.14 7.31 -15.41
N GLU A 33 -12.32 6.13 -16.01
CA GLU A 33 -11.30 5.07 -16.03
C GLU A 33 -10.24 5.30 -17.12
N GLY A 34 -10.60 6.03 -18.18
CA GLY A 34 -9.77 6.27 -19.35
C GLY A 34 -9.93 5.18 -20.41
N PHE A 35 -10.03 5.59 -21.68
CA PHE A 35 -10.41 4.72 -22.81
C PHE A 35 -9.60 3.41 -22.89
N LYS A 36 -8.26 3.49 -22.88
CA LYS A 36 -7.38 2.31 -22.99
C LYS A 36 -7.54 1.33 -21.82
N VAL A 37 -7.81 1.84 -20.62
CA VAL A 37 -7.94 1.01 -19.41
C VAL A 37 -9.31 0.34 -19.38
N TYR A 38 -10.37 1.10 -19.69
CA TYR A 38 -11.73 0.58 -19.72
C TYR A 38 -11.87 -0.59 -20.70
N PHE A 39 -11.37 -0.42 -21.93
CA PHE A 39 -11.44 -1.44 -22.98
C PHE A 39 -10.34 -2.52 -22.89
N SER A 40 -9.54 -2.56 -21.82
CA SER A 40 -8.65 -3.70 -21.55
C SER A 40 -9.38 -4.87 -20.87
N SER A 41 -10.53 -4.59 -20.22
CA SER A 41 -11.34 -5.59 -19.52
C SER A 41 -12.36 -6.21 -20.46
N ARG A 42 -12.27 -7.54 -20.67
CA ARG A 42 -13.23 -8.29 -21.50
C ARG A 42 -14.69 -8.08 -21.07
N LEU A 43 -14.94 -7.93 -19.77
CA LEU A 43 -16.31 -7.73 -19.26
C LEU A 43 -16.87 -6.34 -19.57
N ASN A 44 -16.02 -5.31 -19.52
CA ASN A 44 -16.42 -3.94 -19.82
C ASN A 44 -16.72 -3.77 -21.32
N ILE A 45 -15.97 -4.46 -22.19
CA ILE A 45 -16.23 -4.53 -23.63
C ILE A 45 -17.61 -5.16 -23.87
N ILE A 46 -17.89 -6.30 -23.24
CA ILE A 46 -19.18 -7.00 -23.37
C ILE A 46 -20.33 -6.11 -22.90
N ASP A 47 -20.19 -5.42 -21.77
CA ASP A 47 -21.21 -4.50 -21.23
C ASP A 47 -21.50 -3.34 -22.21
N ALA A 48 -20.45 -2.69 -22.72
CA ALA A 48 -20.58 -1.62 -23.71
C ALA A 48 -21.29 -2.10 -24.99
N CYS A 49 -20.93 -3.29 -25.50
CA CYS A 49 -21.61 -3.88 -26.65
C CYS A 49 -23.10 -4.15 -26.38
N ILE A 50 -23.44 -4.71 -25.22
CA ILE A 50 -24.83 -4.98 -24.84
C ILE A 50 -25.63 -3.68 -24.77
N VAL A 51 -25.08 -2.63 -24.18
CA VAL A 51 -25.74 -1.32 -24.06
C VAL A 51 -26.01 -0.72 -25.44
N VAL A 52 -25.01 -0.72 -26.33
CA VAL A 52 -25.14 -0.19 -27.70
C VAL A 52 -26.14 -1.01 -28.52
N ILE A 53 -26.01 -2.34 -28.54
CA ILE A 53 -26.91 -3.22 -29.31
C ILE A 53 -28.37 -3.03 -28.86
N THR A 54 -28.62 -2.98 -27.55
CA THR A 54 -29.98 -2.82 -27.05
C THR A 54 -30.54 -1.43 -27.36
N LEU A 55 -29.71 -0.38 -27.34
CA LEU A 55 -30.14 0.97 -27.73
C LEU A 55 -30.52 1.00 -29.22
N VAL A 56 -29.69 0.40 -30.09
CA VAL A 56 -29.96 0.30 -31.53
C VAL A 56 -31.26 -0.47 -31.78
N VAL A 57 -31.44 -1.63 -31.14
CA VAL A 57 -32.69 -2.40 -31.24
C VAL A 57 -33.89 -1.60 -30.76
N THR A 58 -33.75 -0.84 -29.66
CA THR A 58 -34.82 0.02 -29.14
C THR A 58 -35.15 1.15 -30.13
N MET A 59 -34.14 1.82 -30.70
CA MET A 59 -34.35 2.87 -31.69
C MET A 59 -34.99 2.37 -32.97
N ILE A 60 -34.54 1.21 -33.49
CA ILE A 60 -35.14 0.63 -34.69
C ILE A 60 -36.63 0.38 -34.47
N TYR A 61 -37.03 -0.10 -33.30
CA TYR A 61 -38.45 -0.36 -33.01
C TYR A 61 -39.27 0.92 -32.80
N THR A 62 -38.73 1.93 -32.11
CA THR A 62 -39.44 3.20 -31.89
C THR A 62 -39.59 4.04 -33.16
N PHE A 63 -38.70 3.87 -34.15
CA PHE A 63 -38.69 4.68 -35.37
C PHE A 63 -39.11 3.92 -36.64
N SER A 64 -39.10 2.58 -36.61
CA SER A 64 -39.57 1.75 -37.72
C SER A 64 -40.85 1.07 -37.27
N ASP A 65 -41.98 1.49 -37.83
CA ASP A 65 -43.35 1.06 -37.51
C ASP A 65 -43.60 -0.43 -37.91
N LEU A 66 -42.67 -1.34 -37.57
CA LEU A 66 -42.72 -2.77 -37.87
C LEU A 66 -43.71 -3.45 -36.91
N THR A 67 -44.97 -3.35 -37.30
CA THR A 67 -46.06 -4.18 -36.80
C THR A 67 -45.82 -5.64 -37.22
N GLY A 68 -45.30 -6.46 -36.29
CA GLY A 68 -45.36 -7.92 -36.39
C GLY A 68 -44.02 -8.66 -36.29
N ALA A 69 -43.52 -8.85 -35.08
CA ALA A 69 -42.56 -9.92 -34.79
C ALA A 69 -42.74 -10.43 -33.35
N SER A 70 -43.38 -11.59 -33.20
CA SER A 70 -43.74 -12.22 -31.92
C SER A 70 -42.58 -12.85 -31.13
N LEU A 71 -41.33 -12.74 -31.61
CA LEU A 71 -40.14 -13.34 -31.00
C LEU A 71 -39.32 -12.38 -30.11
N ILE A 72 -39.65 -11.09 -30.09
CA ILE A 72 -38.77 -10.02 -29.56
C ILE A 72 -38.94 -9.69 -28.07
N PRO A 73 -40.12 -9.83 -27.41
CA PRO A 73 -40.26 -9.48 -25.98
C PRO A 73 -39.31 -10.30 -25.09
N ARG A 74 -39.05 -11.57 -25.45
CA ARG A 74 -38.20 -12.47 -24.66
C ARG A 74 -36.73 -12.10 -24.73
N VAL A 75 -36.22 -11.69 -25.89
CA VAL A 75 -34.80 -11.32 -26.06
C VAL A 75 -34.50 -10.00 -25.35
N VAL A 76 -35.35 -8.98 -25.50
CA VAL A 76 -35.17 -7.68 -24.81
C VAL A 76 -35.29 -7.87 -23.29
N THR A 77 -36.23 -8.70 -22.82
CA THR A 77 -36.36 -9.02 -21.40
C THR A 77 -35.15 -9.80 -20.86
N PHE A 78 -34.61 -10.74 -21.64
CA PHE A 78 -33.39 -11.47 -21.29
C PHE A 78 -32.17 -10.53 -21.21
N LEU A 79 -32.01 -9.61 -22.15
CA LEU A 79 -30.95 -8.59 -22.11
C LEU A 79 -31.12 -7.63 -20.93
N ARG A 80 -32.37 -7.28 -20.54
CA ARG A 80 -32.67 -6.49 -19.32
C ARG A 80 -32.27 -7.24 -18.04
N PHE A 81 -32.50 -8.55 -17.96
CA PHE A 81 -32.03 -9.37 -16.84
C PHE A 81 -30.50 -9.45 -16.78
N LEU A 82 -29.84 -9.62 -17.93
CA LEU A 82 -28.38 -9.64 -18.00
C LEU A 82 -27.77 -8.30 -17.53
N ARG A 83 -28.43 -7.17 -17.83
CA ARG A 83 -28.05 -5.83 -17.32
C ARG A 83 -28.11 -5.73 -15.79
N ILE A 84 -29.13 -6.29 -15.13
CA ILE A 84 -29.23 -6.29 -13.66
C ILE A 84 -28.06 -7.06 -13.05
N ILE A 85 -27.71 -8.22 -13.63
CA ILE A 85 -26.59 -9.04 -13.15
C ILE A 85 -25.26 -8.30 -13.30
N ILE A 86 -25.04 -7.64 -14.45
CA ILE A 86 -23.84 -6.84 -14.69
C ILE A 86 -23.80 -5.63 -13.75
N LEU A 87 -24.92 -4.92 -13.58
CA LEU A 87 -25.00 -3.75 -12.71
C LEU A 87 -24.76 -4.13 -11.25
N VAL A 88 -25.32 -5.25 -10.77
CA VAL A 88 -25.05 -5.78 -9.43
C VAL A 88 -23.57 -6.19 -9.28
N ARG A 89 -22.95 -6.76 -10.31
CA ARG A 89 -21.51 -7.11 -10.28
C ARG A 89 -20.63 -5.86 -10.27
N VAL A 90 -20.98 -4.84 -11.06
CA VAL A 90 -20.29 -3.55 -11.09
C VAL A 90 -20.49 -2.80 -9.78
N PHE A 91 -21.69 -2.79 -9.21
CA PHE A 91 -21.95 -2.16 -7.91
C PHE A 91 -21.19 -2.88 -6.79
N ARG A 92 -21.07 -4.22 -6.85
CA ARG A 92 -20.20 -4.99 -5.94
C ARG A 92 -18.73 -4.64 -6.11
N LEU A 93 -18.22 -4.54 -7.35
CA LEU A 93 -16.83 -4.18 -7.64
C LEU A 93 -16.52 -2.71 -7.32
N ALA A 94 -17.47 -1.81 -7.57
CA ALA A 94 -17.38 -0.39 -7.26
C ALA A 94 -17.45 -0.18 -5.75
N SER A 95 -18.33 -0.90 -5.03
CA SER A 95 -18.37 -0.91 -3.57
C SER A 95 -17.06 -1.44 -2.99
N GLN A 96 -16.50 -2.54 -3.53
CA GLN A 96 -15.16 -3.03 -3.16
C GLN A 96 -14.05 -1.98 -3.41
N LYS A 97 -14.11 -1.21 -4.50
CA LYS A 97 -13.16 -0.10 -4.75
C LYS A 97 -13.41 1.12 -3.85
N LYS A 98 -14.65 1.44 -3.51
CA LYS A 98 -15.03 2.59 -2.67
C LYS A 98 -14.63 2.33 -1.21
N GLU A 99 -14.78 1.09 -0.74
CA GLU A 99 -14.29 0.60 0.55
C GLU A 99 -12.76 0.71 0.71
N LEU A 100 -12.00 0.67 -0.41
CA LEU A 100 -10.54 0.84 -0.46
C LEU A 100 -10.09 2.32 -0.52
N ALA A 101 -10.99 3.25 -0.89
CA ALA A 101 -10.65 4.64 -1.21
C ALA A 101 -11.04 5.66 -0.14
N VAL A 102 -11.58 5.23 1.01
CA VAL A 102 -11.91 6.15 2.12
C VAL A 102 -10.62 6.64 2.79
N PRO A 103 -10.35 7.97 2.82
CA PRO A 103 -9.24 8.54 3.58
C PRO A 103 -9.44 8.23 5.07
N GLY A 104 -8.75 7.18 5.54
CA GLY A 104 -8.90 6.67 6.90
C GLY A 104 -8.58 5.19 7.03
N ARG A 105 -8.90 4.37 6.02
CA ARG A 105 -8.59 2.92 6.07
C ARG A 105 -7.10 2.60 5.89
N VAL A 106 -6.38 3.40 5.11
CA VAL A 106 -4.93 3.25 4.90
C VAL A 106 -4.12 3.75 6.10
N SER A 107 -4.73 4.58 6.96
CA SER A 107 -4.11 4.91 8.24
C SER A 107 -4.37 3.87 9.33
N GLU A 108 -5.23 2.86 9.13
CA GLU A 108 -5.65 1.95 10.21
C GLU A 108 -5.94 2.74 11.52
N ASN A 109 -5.40 2.32 12.65
CA ASN A 109 -5.38 3.05 13.92
C ASN A 109 -4.05 3.78 14.18
N LYS A 110 -3.42 4.34 13.16
CA LYS A 110 -2.24 5.19 13.34
C LYS A 110 -2.65 6.58 13.83
N ARG A 111 -1.86 7.16 14.73
CA ARG A 111 -2.08 8.52 15.24
C ARG A 111 -1.94 9.54 14.09
N ARG A 112 -3.00 10.29 13.83
CA ARG A 112 -3.02 11.35 12.80
C ARG A 112 -2.79 12.73 13.43
N TYR A 113 -2.22 13.64 12.66
CA TYR A 113 -2.16 15.06 13.00
C TYR A 113 -3.43 15.74 12.48
N GLN A 114 -4.31 16.14 13.38
CA GLN A 114 -5.60 16.79 13.09
C GLN A 114 -5.72 18.12 13.85
N LYS A 115 -4.85 19.08 13.51
CA LYS A 115 -4.76 20.41 14.16
C LYS A 115 -4.41 21.48 13.15
N ASP A 116 -4.70 22.74 13.45
CA ASP A 116 -4.29 23.92 12.65
C ASP A 116 -4.67 23.84 11.15
N GLY A 117 -5.81 23.22 10.85
CA GLY A 117 -6.26 23.03 9.46
C GLY A 117 -5.47 21.98 8.68
N PHE A 118 -4.77 21.06 9.35
CA PHE A 118 -4.11 19.91 8.74
C PHE A 118 -4.77 18.60 9.20
N ASP A 119 -5.00 17.68 8.26
CA ASP A 119 -5.34 16.27 8.54
C ASP A 119 -4.38 15.34 7.80
N LEU A 120 -3.29 14.96 8.48
CA LEU A 120 -2.21 14.17 7.89
C LEU A 120 -1.94 12.92 8.73
N ASP A 121 -1.65 11.81 8.06
CA ASP A 121 -1.05 10.63 8.69
C ASP A 121 0.43 10.93 9.00
N LEU A 122 0.62 11.69 10.06
CA LEU A 122 1.86 12.28 10.53
C LEU A 122 1.83 12.27 12.07
N THR A 123 2.95 11.91 12.68
CA THR A 123 3.09 11.82 14.13
C THR A 123 4.43 12.42 14.55
N TYR A 124 4.42 13.37 15.48
CA TYR A 124 5.62 13.74 16.22
C TYR A 124 5.95 12.60 17.18
N VAL A 125 7.02 11.88 16.90
CA VAL A 125 7.56 10.85 17.81
C VAL A 125 8.24 11.57 18.97
N THR A 126 8.99 12.62 18.66
CA THR A 126 9.47 13.65 19.59
C THR A 126 9.25 15.02 18.95
N ASP A 127 9.56 16.10 19.65
CA ASP A 127 9.36 17.46 19.12
C ASP A 127 10.14 17.74 17.84
N ARG A 128 11.27 17.03 17.62
CA ARG A 128 12.15 17.21 16.46
C ARG A 128 12.21 16.00 15.52
N VAL A 129 11.41 14.96 15.77
CA VAL A 129 11.41 13.72 14.97
C VAL A 129 9.98 13.37 14.58
N ILE A 130 9.70 13.45 13.28
CA ILE A 130 8.40 13.17 12.69
C ILE A 130 8.43 11.82 11.97
N ALA A 131 7.41 10.99 12.22
CA ALA A 131 7.11 9.80 11.44
C ALA A 131 5.81 10.03 10.65
N MET A 132 5.84 9.77 9.34
CA MET A 132 4.67 9.97 8.48
C MET A 132 4.49 8.89 7.43
N SER A 133 3.30 8.84 6.82
CA SER A 133 3.05 8.04 5.63
C SER A 133 3.55 8.72 4.35
N PHE A 134 3.61 7.95 3.26
CA PHE A 134 4.12 8.43 1.98
C PHE A 134 3.35 9.65 1.45
N PRO A 135 4.03 10.77 1.14
CA PRO A 135 3.41 11.93 0.49
C PRO A 135 3.13 11.59 -0.97
N SER A 136 1.87 11.63 -1.39
CA SER A 136 1.43 11.18 -2.71
C SER A 136 0.83 12.30 -3.55
N SER A 137 0.85 12.10 -4.87
CA SER A 137 0.22 12.97 -5.86
C SER A 137 -0.89 12.23 -6.62
N GLY A 138 -1.73 12.98 -7.34
CA GLY A 138 -2.79 12.43 -8.18
C GLY A 138 -3.84 11.63 -7.41
N LYS A 139 -4.38 10.57 -8.03
CA LYS A 139 -5.44 9.72 -7.44
C LYS A 139 -5.01 9.03 -6.14
N GLN A 140 -3.71 8.89 -5.87
CA GLN A 140 -3.20 8.31 -4.61
C GLN A 140 -3.29 9.27 -3.42
N ALA A 141 -3.49 10.57 -3.65
CA ALA A 141 -3.70 11.58 -2.60
C ALA A 141 -5.10 11.49 -1.97
N LEU A 142 -6.05 10.79 -2.60
CA LEU A 142 -7.38 10.59 -2.05
C LEU A 142 -7.40 9.70 -0.80
N TYR A 143 -6.38 8.85 -0.62
CA TYR A 143 -6.31 7.90 0.49
C TYR A 143 -4.96 7.90 1.23
N ARG A 144 -4.06 8.82 0.88
CA ARG A 144 -2.76 9.07 1.55
C ARG A 144 -2.55 10.56 1.73
N ASN A 145 -1.48 10.94 2.42
CA ASN A 145 -1.12 12.34 2.61
C ASN A 145 -0.90 13.04 1.24
N PRO A 146 -1.68 14.07 0.88
CA PRO A 146 -1.40 14.86 -0.30
C PRO A 146 -0.03 15.54 -0.15
N ILE A 147 0.87 15.37 -1.12
CA ILE A 147 2.25 15.88 -1.01
C ILE A 147 2.30 17.40 -0.81
N ARG A 148 1.38 18.14 -1.44
CA ARG A 148 1.27 19.59 -1.26
C ARG A 148 0.87 19.99 0.15
N GLU A 149 0.01 19.20 0.81
CA GLU A 149 -0.38 19.45 2.19
C GLU A 149 0.75 19.12 3.17
N VAL A 150 1.55 18.07 2.88
CA VAL A 150 2.75 17.77 3.68
C VAL A 150 3.80 18.87 3.52
N ALA A 151 4.03 19.35 2.29
CA ALA A 151 4.93 20.48 2.04
C ALA A 151 4.45 21.74 2.77
N ARG A 152 3.17 22.10 2.60
CA ARG A 152 2.54 23.22 3.33
C ARG A 152 2.72 23.08 4.83
N PHE A 153 2.52 21.89 5.38
CA PHE A 153 2.70 21.62 6.81
C PHE A 153 4.14 21.89 7.26
N LEU A 154 5.12 21.32 6.57
CA LEU A 154 6.53 21.47 6.93
C LEU A 154 7.00 22.90 6.76
N ASP A 155 6.61 23.59 5.69
CA ASP A 155 6.95 24.99 5.45
C ASP A 155 6.27 25.91 6.49
N THR A 156 5.02 25.64 6.89
CA THR A 156 4.32 26.45 7.89
C THR A 156 4.88 26.27 9.30
N LYS A 157 5.30 25.04 9.65
CA LYS A 157 5.68 24.69 11.03
C LYS A 157 7.19 24.71 11.28
N HIS A 158 7.99 24.48 10.24
CA HIS A 158 9.43 24.25 10.31
C HIS A 158 10.15 24.89 9.12
N GLU A 159 9.75 26.08 8.70
CA GLU A 159 10.34 26.79 7.56
C GLU A 159 11.87 26.72 7.60
N ASP A 160 12.48 26.23 6.52
CA ASP A 160 13.92 26.00 6.34
C ASP A 160 14.64 25.10 7.37
N HIS A 161 13.92 24.57 8.34
CA HIS A 161 14.43 23.76 9.44
C HIS A 161 13.98 22.30 9.38
N TYR A 162 13.62 21.77 8.21
CA TYR A 162 13.30 20.34 8.05
C TYR A 162 14.15 19.62 7.01
N ARG A 163 14.39 18.32 7.24
CA ARG A 163 14.91 17.39 6.24
C ARG A 163 14.02 16.16 6.17
N VAL A 164 13.63 15.77 4.95
CA VAL A 164 12.74 14.62 4.70
C VAL A 164 13.58 13.39 4.33
N TYR A 165 13.31 12.26 4.95
CA TYR A 165 13.92 10.97 4.62
C TYR A 165 12.90 10.02 3.98
N ASN A 166 13.09 9.73 2.70
CA ASN A 166 12.28 8.77 1.95
C ASN A 166 12.92 7.38 1.97
N LEU A 167 12.25 6.46 2.65
CA LEU A 167 12.74 5.10 2.87
C LEU A 167 12.29 4.09 1.80
N CYS A 168 11.54 4.53 0.80
CA CYS A 168 11.01 3.66 -0.25
C CYS A 168 12.08 3.39 -1.33
N SER A 169 12.45 2.12 -1.49
CA SER A 169 13.18 1.69 -2.68
C SER A 169 12.30 1.73 -3.93
N GLU A 170 11.01 1.45 -3.75
CA GLU A 170 10.04 1.25 -4.82
C GLU A 170 9.42 2.55 -5.36
N LYS A 171 9.55 3.67 -4.63
CA LYS A 171 8.81 4.91 -4.92
C LYS A 171 9.60 6.18 -4.57
N GLY A 172 9.42 7.19 -5.40
CA GLY A 172 9.86 8.56 -5.18
C GLY A 172 8.82 9.57 -5.63
N TYR A 173 9.16 10.84 -5.50
CA TYR A 173 8.38 12.00 -5.93
C TYR A 173 9.37 13.12 -6.29
N ASP A 174 8.89 14.18 -6.92
CA ASP A 174 9.73 15.34 -7.24
C ASP A 174 10.23 16.01 -5.94
N PRO A 175 11.55 16.06 -5.68
CA PRO A 175 12.09 16.65 -4.46
C PRO A 175 11.86 18.17 -4.38
N LYS A 176 11.48 18.83 -5.48
CA LYS A 176 11.12 20.26 -5.50
C LYS A 176 10.00 20.61 -4.53
N PHE A 177 9.07 19.69 -4.25
CA PHE A 177 8.01 19.91 -3.27
C PHE A 177 8.54 20.22 -1.86
N PHE A 178 9.78 19.84 -1.57
CA PHE A 178 10.42 19.98 -0.27
C PHE A 178 11.72 20.78 -0.38
N HIS A 179 11.82 21.68 -1.37
CA HIS A 179 12.99 22.54 -1.59
C HIS A 179 14.31 21.77 -1.67
N TYR A 180 14.28 20.58 -2.28
CA TYR A 180 15.42 19.66 -2.38
C TYR A 180 16.01 19.17 -1.05
N ARG A 181 15.31 19.38 0.08
CA ARG A 181 15.68 18.86 1.41
C ARG A 181 15.22 17.41 1.62
N VAL A 182 15.44 16.55 0.62
CA VAL A 182 15.00 15.15 0.63
C VAL A 182 16.19 14.22 0.46
N GLU A 183 16.40 13.36 1.44
CA GLU A 183 17.38 12.27 1.41
C GLU A 183 16.69 10.92 1.18
N ARG A 184 17.36 10.00 0.50
CA ARG A 184 16.81 8.66 0.19
C ARG A 184 17.62 7.56 0.84
N VAL A 185 16.93 6.64 1.51
CA VAL A 185 17.51 5.38 2.02
C VAL A 185 16.71 4.23 1.41
N PHE A 186 17.33 3.43 0.55
CA PHE A 186 16.61 2.46 -0.28
C PHE A 186 16.31 1.15 0.48
N ILE A 187 15.20 1.11 1.21
CA ILE A 187 14.78 -0.07 1.99
C ILE A 187 13.57 -0.74 1.32
N ASP A 188 13.73 -2.01 0.95
CA ASP A 188 12.66 -2.81 0.37
C ASP A 188 11.53 -3.03 1.39
N ASP A 189 10.28 -3.13 0.91
CA ASP A 189 9.13 -3.26 1.80
C ASP A 189 9.25 -4.52 2.67
N HIS A 190 8.91 -4.40 3.97
CA HIS A 190 9.09 -5.44 5.00
C HIS A 190 10.53 -5.97 5.21
N ASN A 191 11.54 -5.29 4.65
CA ASN A 191 12.95 -5.61 4.85
C ASN A 191 13.64 -4.55 5.74
N VAL A 192 14.96 -4.63 5.80
CA VAL A 192 15.85 -3.82 6.64
C VAL A 192 16.89 -3.08 5.78
N PRO A 193 17.40 -1.93 6.22
CA PRO A 193 18.58 -1.30 5.62
C PRO A 193 19.83 -2.17 5.88
N SER A 194 20.91 -1.94 5.13
CA SER A 194 22.21 -2.46 5.53
C SER A 194 22.73 -1.72 6.77
N LEU A 195 23.62 -2.35 7.56
CA LEU A 195 24.24 -1.68 8.72
C LEU A 195 25.03 -0.43 8.29
N GLU A 196 25.68 -0.49 7.12
CA GLU A 196 26.40 0.63 6.54
C GLU A 196 25.44 1.80 6.21
N ASP A 197 24.28 1.52 5.62
CA ASP A 197 23.27 2.54 5.33
C ASP A 197 22.72 3.17 6.63
N MET A 198 22.59 2.41 7.71
CA MET A 198 22.18 2.96 9.02
C MET A 198 23.23 3.93 9.59
N LEU A 199 24.53 3.60 9.45
CA LEU A 199 25.61 4.49 9.88
C LEU A 199 25.66 5.77 9.03
N LYS A 200 25.54 5.64 7.70
CA LYS A 200 25.46 6.79 6.78
C LYS A 200 24.26 7.69 7.10
N TYR A 201 23.09 7.08 7.28
CA TYR A 201 21.87 7.79 7.67
C TYR A 201 22.08 8.57 8.97
N THR A 202 22.54 7.92 10.03
CA THR A 202 22.72 8.58 11.33
C THR A 202 23.81 9.65 11.31
N ALA A 203 24.90 9.46 10.57
CA ALA A 203 25.90 10.51 10.37
C ALA A 203 25.31 11.77 9.73
N GLY A 204 24.54 11.61 8.65
CA GLY A 204 23.88 12.74 7.98
C GLY A 204 22.79 13.40 8.84
N VAL A 205 22.08 12.62 9.66
CA VAL A 205 21.12 13.18 10.63
C VAL A 205 21.84 13.96 11.74
N ARG A 206 22.96 13.46 12.28
CA ARG A 206 23.74 14.19 13.31
C ARG A 206 24.21 15.54 12.79
N GLU A 207 24.79 15.56 11.59
CA GLU A 207 25.25 16.80 10.96
C GLU A 207 24.09 17.79 10.80
N TRP A 208 22.95 17.34 10.27
CA TRP A 208 21.76 18.17 10.12
C TRP A 208 21.24 18.71 11.46
N MET A 209 21.11 17.85 12.46
CA MET A 209 20.53 18.19 13.76
C MET A 209 21.44 19.08 14.60
N ALA A 210 22.76 19.00 14.39
CA ALA A 210 23.77 19.85 15.02
C ALA A 210 23.87 21.24 14.38
N ALA A 211 23.52 21.38 13.11
CA ALA A 211 23.62 22.65 12.39
C ALA A 211 22.68 23.74 12.95
N ASP A 212 21.51 23.37 13.48
CA ASP A 212 20.59 24.31 14.13
C ASP A 212 19.71 23.59 15.16
N PRO A 213 19.50 24.14 16.38
CA PRO A 213 18.61 23.55 17.40
C PRO A 213 17.14 23.46 16.97
N LYS A 214 16.70 24.23 15.97
CA LYS A 214 15.34 24.16 15.40
C LYS A 214 15.21 23.05 14.36
N ASN A 215 16.31 22.49 13.85
CA ASN A 215 16.25 21.50 12.79
C ASN A 215 15.49 20.24 13.24
N ILE A 216 14.59 19.77 12.39
CA ILE A 216 13.81 18.54 12.58
C ILE A 216 14.03 17.59 11.41
N ILE A 217 13.70 16.32 11.62
CA ILE A 217 13.66 15.30 10.56
C ILE A 217 12.26 14.74 10.39
N ALA A 218 11.83 14.55 9.14
CA ALA A 218 10.58 13.90 8.80
C ALA A 218 10.84 12.61 8.01
N ILE A 219 10.61 11.46 8.64
CA ILE A 219 10.96 10.15 8.12
C ILE A 219 9.70 9.44 7.65
N HIS A 220 9.71 8.91 6.43
CA HIS A 220 8.56 8.21 5.89
C HIS A 220 8.94 6.99 5.05
N CYS A 221 8.04 6.02 5.02
CA CYS A 221 8.06 4.93 4.06
C CYS A 221 6.72 4.90 3.32
N LYS A 222 6.24 3.72 2.90
CA LYS A 222 4.92 3.58 2.30
C LYS A 222 3.80 3.83 3.31
N GLY A 223 3.93 3.31 4.53
CA GLY A 223 2.88 3.31 5.56
C GLY A 223 3.24 4.07 6.85
N GLY A 224 4.50 4.49 7.02
CA GLY A 224 4.99 5.14 8.24
C GLY A 224 5.02 4.20 9.46
N LYS A 225 5.37 2.93 9.25
CA LYS A 225 5.39 1.83 10.25
C LYS A 225 6.77 1.17 10.31
N GLY A 226 6.92 -0.10 9.90
CA GLY A 226 8.15 -0.91 10.01
C GLY A 226 9.46 -0.21 9.63
N ARG A 227 9.62 0.18 8.35
CA ARG A 227 10.83 0.86 7.85
C ARG A 227 11.09 2.20 8.57
N THR A 228 10.05 3.00 8.76
CA THR A 228 10.12 4.30 9.44
C THR A 228 10.51 4.12 10.90
N GLY A 229 9.85 3.23 11.62
CA GLY A 229 10.15 2.89 13.01
C GLY A 229 11.58 2.39 13.19
N THR A 230 12.08 1.57 12.25
CA THR A 230 13.47 1.11 12.28
C THR A 230 14.45 2.29 12.34
N LEU A 231 14.34 3.25 11.41
CA LEU A 231 15.28 4.38 11.37
C LEU A 231 14.98 5.50 12.37
N VAL A 232 13.72 5.64 12.81
CA VAL A 232 13.37 6.51 13.94
C VAL A 232 14.03 5.99 15.21
N CYS A 233 13.82 4.71 15.55
CA CYS A 233 14.41 4.10 16.76
C CYS A 233 15.94 4.10 16.70
N THR A 234 16.51 3.84 15.51
CA THR A 234 17.96 3.98 15.28
C THR A 234 18.46 5.37 15.63
N TRP A 235 17.75 6.43 15.22
CA TRP A 235 18.11 7.80 15.57
C TRP A 235 17.92 8.11 17.06
N LEU A 236 16.84 7.64 17.66
CA LEU A 236 16.60 7.80 19.10
C LEU A 236 17.72 7.17 19.94
N ILE A 237 18.24 6.02 19.50
CA ILE A 237 19.43 5.39 20.08
C ILE A 237 20.67 6.23 19.78
N ASP A 238 20.95 6.60 18.53
CA ASP A 238 22.16 7.36 18.16
C ASP A 238 22.29 8.73 18.86
N SER A 239 21.15 9.37 19.13
CA SER A 239 21.06 10.68 19.79
C SER A 239 20.92 10.63 21.31
N ASP A 240 21.19 9.46 21.92
CA ASP A 240 21.20 9.25 23.38
C ASP A 240 19.86 9.55 24.07
N GLN A 241 18.74 9.59 23.31
CA GLN A 241 17.39 9.73 23.89
C GLN A 241 16.90 8.42 24.50
N PHE A 242 17.42 7.29 24.02
CA PHE A 242 17.19 5.96 24.53
C PHE A 242 18.51 5.20 24.57
N GLU A 243 18.70 4.36 25.59
CA GLU A 243 19.86 3.47 25.70
C GLU A 243 19.55 2.08 25.15
N SER A 244 18.29 1.61 25.30
CA SER A 244 17.80 0.30 24.92
C SER A 244 17.04 0.33 23.60
N ALA A 245 17.42 -0.53 22.65
CA ALA A 245 16.69 -0.71 21.40
C ALA A 245 15.23 -1.11 21.68
N GLN A 246 14.99 -1.98 22.65
CA GLN A 246 13.65 -2.46 23.00
C GLN A 246 12.77 -1.30 23.46
N ASP A 247 13.28 -0.45 24.36
CA ASP A 247 12.52 0.68 24.92
C ASP A 247 12.18 1.69 23.82
N SER A 248 13.12 1.95 22.91
CA SER A 248 12.89 2.84 21.76
C SER A 248 11.82 2.30 20.80
N LEU A 249 11.79 0.98 20.59
CA LEU A 249 10.81 0.29 19.73
C LEU A 249 9.41 0.34 20.34
N ASP A 250 9.32 0.09 21.65
CA ASP A 250 8.06 0.14 22.40
C ASP A 250 7.52 1.57 22.39
N TYR A 251 8.37 2.55 22.73
CA TYR A 251 8.03 3.96 22.68
C TYR A 251 7.51 4.39 21.31
N PHE A 252 8.22 4.04 20.22
CA PHE A 252 7.77 4.35 18.87
C PHE A 252 6.40 3.72 18.57
N GLY A 253 6.22 2.46 18.95
CA GLY A 253 4.95 1.75 18.83
C GLY A 253 3.81 2.46 19.54
N GLU A 254 4.02 2.92 20.77
CA GLU A 254 3.03 3.66 21.56
C GLU A 254 2.70 5.03 20.96
N ARG A 255 3.70 5.76 20.48
CA ARG A 255 3.48 7.07 19.84
C ARG A 255 2.74 6.93 18.52
N ARG A 256 3.04 5.88 17.75
CA ARG A 256 2.46 5.67 16.42
C ARG A 256 1.06 5.05 16.46
N THR A 257 0.76 4.27 17.49
CA THR A 257 -0.52 3.56 17.65
C THR A 257 -1.54 4.43 18.39
N ASP A 258 -2.69 4.65 17.77
CA ASP A 258 -3.87 5.18 18.44
C ASP A 258 -4.68 4.00 19.03
N LYS A 259 -4.41 3.71 20.31
CA LYS A 259 -5.07 2.63 21.05
C LYS A 259 -6.59 2.87 21.21
N SER A 260 -7.09 4.09 21.00
CA SER A 260 -8.53 4.40 21.08
C SER A 260 -9.33 3.84 19.89
N ARG A 261 -8.67 3.59 18.75
CA ARG A 261 -9.33 3.13 17.51
C ARG A 261 -9.18 1.64 17.26
N SER A 262 -8.13 1.01 17.78
CA SER A 262 -7.90 -0.44 17.72
C SER A 262 -6.76 -0.84 18.66
N SER A 263 -6.76 -2.10 19.11
CA SER A 263 -5.65 -2.72 19.83
C SER A 263 -4.48 -3.14 18.93
N LYS A 264 -4.62 -3.02 17.60
CA LYS A 264 -3.57 -3.42 16.65
C LYS A 264 -2.34 -2.54 16.80
N PHE A 265 -1.19 -3.15 17.06
CA PHE A 265 0.10 -2.46 17.17
C PHE A 265 0.56 -1.89 15.82
N GLN A 266 1.03 -0.63 15.82
CA GLN A 266 1.45 0.13 14.63
C GLN A 266 2.95 0.49 14.62
N GLY A 267 3.76 -0.16 15.46
CA GLY A 267 5.20 0.06 15.55
C GLY A 267 6.00 -0.68 14.47
N VAL A 268 7.19 -1.16 14.86
CA VAL A 268 8.04 -1.96 13.97
C VAL A 268 7.38 -3.31 13.69
N GLU A 269 7.37 -3.73 12.41
CA GLU A 269 6.49 -4.80 11.94
C GLU A 269 7.15 -6.18 11.94
N THR A 270 8.45 -6.27 11.70
CA THR A 270 9.14 -7.56 11.55
C THR A 270 10.22 -7.79 12.61
N PRO A 271 10.44 -9.05 13.05
CA PRO A 271 11.54 -9.36 13.97
C PRO A 271 12.91 -8.95 13.44
N SER A 272 13.12 -8.99 12.12
CA SER A 272 14.37 -8.54 11.51
C SER A 272 14.59 -7.04 11.65
N GLN A 273 13.53 -6.23 11.54
CA GLN A 273 13.63 -4.78 11.75
C GLN A 273 14.01 -4.46 13.20
N SER A 274 13.34 -5.07 14.18
CA SER A 274 13.70 -4.90 15.60
C SER A 274 15.14 -5.35 15.88
N ARG A 275 15.55 -6.49 15.31
CA ARG A 275 16.94 -6.99 15.41
C ARG A 275 17.96 -5.98 14.89
N TYR A 276 17.68 -5.29 13.79
CA TYR A 276 18.61 -4.32 13.22
C TYR A 276 18.73 -3.05 14.06
N VAL A 277 17.69 -2.64 14.80
CA VAL A 277 17.81 -1.59 15.82
C VAL A 277 18.76 -2.04 16.93
N GLY A 278 18.62 -3.29 17.42
CA GLY A 278 19.55 -3.86 18.39
C GLY A 278 20.99 -3.99 17.86
N TYR A 279 21.19 -4.33 16.59
CA TYR A 279 22.51 -4.29 15.97
C TYR A 279 23.10 -2.89 15.95
N TYR A 280 22.29 -1.86 15.72
CA TYR A 280 22.75 -0.49 15.78
C TYR A 280 23.14 -0.06 17.20
N GLU A 281 22.35 -0.43 18.21
CA GLU A 281 22.70 -0.23 19.62
C GLU A 281 24.09 -0.82 19.93
N VAL A 282 24.36 -2.05 19.48
CA VAL A 282 25.68 -2.69 19.60
C VAL A 282 26.76 -1.91 18.85
N MET A 283 26.51 -1.46 17.62
CA MET A 283 27.47 -0.65 16.86
C MET A 283 27.81 0.65 17.58
N LYS A 284 26.81 1.34 18.14
CA LYS A 284 27.00 2.58 18.91
C LYS A 284 27.83 2.32 20.17
N THR A 285 27.42 1.35 20.98
CA THR A 285 27.97 1.12 22.33
C THR A 285 29.30 0.39 22.33
N LYS A 286 29.47 -0.64 21.50
CA LYS A 286 30.67 -1.50 21.50
C LYS A 286 31.66 -1.18 20.39
N PHE A 287 31.19 -0.61 19.28
CA PHE A 287 32.02 -0.34 18.10
C PHE A 287 32.15 1.16 17.79
N ASN A 288 31.74 2.04 18.71
CA ASN A 288 31.84 3.49 18.56
C ASN A 288 31.30 3.99 17.19
N ARG A 289 30.11 3.51 16.83
CA ARG A 289 29.41 3.83 15.56
C ARG A 289 30.23 3.44 14.32
N GLN A 290 30.99 2.36 14.40
CA GLN A 290 31.67 1.72 13.28
C GLN A 290 31.06 0.35 12.98
N LEU A 291 31.31 -0.15 11.77
CA LEU A 291 30.96 -1.53 11.44
C LEU A 291 31.80 -2.49 12.28
N PRO A 292 31.22 -3.60 12.76
CA PRO A 292 32.02 -4.68 13.32
C PRO A 292 32.93 -5.28 12.25
N PRO A 293 34.04 -5.92 12.63
CA PRO A 293 34.93 -6.60 11.68
C PRO A 293 34.18 -7.58 10.79
N GLU A 294 34.52 -7.61 9.50
CA GLU A 294 33.89 -8.53 8.55
C GLU A 294 34.23 -9.98 8.89
N GLN A 295 33.21 -10.84 8.94
CA GLN A 295 33.38 -12.26 9.21
C GLN A 295 32.84 -13.11 8.05
N SER A 296 33.74 -13.84 7.39
CA SER A 296 33.38 -14.78 6.33
C SER A 296 32.89 -16.10 6.92
N LEU A 297 31.62 -16.43 6.68
CA LEU A 297 30.97 -17.64 7.19
C LEU A 297 30.33 -18.45 6.06
N LYS A 298 30.27 -19.77 6.23
CA LYS A 298 29.55 -20.69 5.34
C LYS A 298 28.46 -21.42 6.13
N ILE A 299 27.22 -21.35 5.65
CA ILE A 299 26.11 -22.09 6.24
C ILE A 299 26.29 -23.57 5.90
N LYS A 300 26.49 -24.42 6.93
CA LYS A 300 26.66 -25.87 6.77
C LYS A 300 25.33 -26.63 6.87
N SER A 301 24.42 -26.17 7.72
CA SER A 301 23.12 -26.79 7.94
C SER A 301 22.11 -25.77 8.47
N ILE A 302 20.83 -26.04 8.23
CA ILE A 302 19.70 -25.33 8.83
C ILE A 302 18.85 -26.39 9.51
N ARG A 303 18.55 -26.17 10.80
CA ARG A 303 17.71 -27.05 11.60
C ARG A 303 16.41 -26.32 11.91
N ILE A 304 15.29 -26.93 11.56
CA ILE A 304 13.96 -26.40 11.86
C ILE A 304 13.34 -27.32 12.92
N HIS A 305 13.01 -26.74 14.06
CA HIS A 305 12.30 -27.41 15.14
C HIS A 305 10.80 -27.26 14.96
N SER A 306 10.02 -28.18 15.54
CA SER A 306 8.55 -28.12 15.54
C SER A 306 7.94 -28.00 14.14
N ILE A 307 8.46 -28.78 13.18
CA ILE A 307 8.00 -28.75 11.78
C ILE A 307 6.60 -29.36 11.60
N ALA A 308 6.09 -30.11 12.59
CA ALA A 308 4.75 -30.67 12.59
C ALA A 308 3.70 -29.56 12.36
N GLY A 309 2.84 -29.75 11.35
CA GLY A 309 1.82 -28.76 10.95
C GLY A 309 2.30 -27.66 9.99
N VAL A 310 3.60 -27.58 9.68
CA VAL A 310 4.14 -26.66 8.66
C VAL A 310 4.30 -27.40 7.34
N GLY A 311 3.51 -27.02 6.33
CA GLY A 311 3.58 -27.64 5.00
C GLY A 311 3.25 -29.14 5.09
N LYS A 312 4.15 -30.01 4.59
CA LYS A 312 4.00 -31.48 4.72
C LYS A 312 4.44 -32.04 6.08
N GLY A 313 4.85 -31.19 7.02
CA GLY A 313 5.24 -31.62 8.36
C GLY A 313 6.58 -32.35 8.45
N ASN A 314 7.36 -32.40 7.36
CA ASN A 314 8.64 -33.11 7.29
C ASN A 314 9.74 -32.31 6.54
N GLY A 315 9.43 -31.09 6.12
CA GLY A 315 10.36 -30.20 5.41
C GLY A 315 10.61 -30.55 3.94
N SER A 316 10.06 -31.65 3.41
CA SER A 316 10.28 -32.06 2.01
C SER A 316 9.75 -31.04 0.99
N ASP A 317 8.73 -30.26 1.34
CA ASP A 317 8.14 -29.24 0.49
C ASP A 317 8.83 -27.88 0.55
N LEU A 318 9.84 -27.72 1.41
CA LEU A 318 10.53 -26.45 1.60
C LEU A 318 11.51 -26.12 0.47
N LYS A 319 11.78 -24.82 0.32
CA LYS A 319 12.86 -24.28 -0.51
C LYS A 319 13.59 -23.22 0.28
N VAL A 320 14.91 -23.29 0.32
CA VAL A 320 15.74 -22.31 1.03
C VAL A 320 16.52 -21.49 0.02
N LYS A 321 16.41 -20.16 0.12
CA LYS A 321 17.19 -19.21 -0.68
C LYS A 321 18.09 -18.42 0.24
N ILE A 322 19.38 -18.36 -0.08
CA ILE A 322 20.33 -17.46 0.57
C ILE A 322 20.59 -16.32 -0.40
N ILE A 323 20.32 -15.09 0.06
CA ILE A 323 20.48 -13.87 -0.72
C ILE A 323 21.50 -13.00 0.00
N VAL A 324 22.55 -12.61 -0.71
CA VAL A 324 23.60 -11.71 -0.22
C VAL A 324 23.63 -10.49 -1.14
N ARG A 325 23.51 -9.28 -0.58
CA ARG A 325 23.50 -8.02 -1.34
C ARG A 325 22.53 -8.05 -2.53
N LYS A 326 21.30 -8.52 -2.28
CA LYS A 326 20.21 -8.69 -3.27
C LYS A 326 20.48 -9.70 -4.39
N LYS A 327 21.57 -10.47 -4.33
CA LYS A 327 21.86 -11.56 -5.28
C LYS A 327 21.57 -12.91 -4.64
N LEU A 328 20.87 -13.78 -5.36
CA LEU A 328 20.69 -15.19 -4.98
C LEU A 328 22.04 -15.89 -5.09
N VAL A 329 22.62 -16.30 -3.96
CA VAL A 329 23.92 -16.99 -3.93
C VAL A 329 23.78 -18.50 -3.73
N PHE A 330 22.63 -18.95 -3.22
CA PHE A 330 22.36 -20.36 -3.01
C PHE A 330 20.85 -20.64 -3.02
N LEU A 331 20.47 -21.76 -3.64
CA LEU A 331 19.11 -22.29 -3.64
C LEU A 331 19.16 -23.79 -3.34
N CYS A 332 18.45 -24.19 -2.29
CA CYS A 332 18.16 -25.57 -1.94
C CYS A 332 16.67 -25.84 -2.22
N VAL A 333 16.39 -26.92 -2.93
CA VAL A 333 15.03 -27.42 -3.17
C VAL A 333 14.88 -28.77 -2.48
N CYS A 334 14.30 -28.76 -1.28
CA CYS A 334 14.25 -29.92 -0.38
C CYS A 334 13.56 -31.13 -1.03
N ALA A 335 12.51 -30.91 -1.83
CA ALA A 335 11.74 -31.96 -2.48
C ALA A 335 12.58 -32.83 -3.43
N LYS A 336 13.56 -32.20 -4.08
CA LYS A 336 14.44 -32.84 -5.05
C LYS A 336 15.85 -33.09 -4.50
N GLN A 337 16.11 -32.63 -3.27
CA GLN A 337 17.44 -32.62 -2.66
C GLN A 337 18.49 -31.94 -3.56
N GLU A 338 18.08 -30.95 -4.35
CA GLU A 338 18.99 -30.15 -5.17
C GLU A 338 19.81 -29.23 -4.25
N ASN A 339 21.14 -29.40 -4.27
CA ASN A 339 22.11 -28.67 -3.45
C ASN A 339 21.97 -28.82 -1.93
N CYS A 340 21.17 -29.78 -1.44
CA CYS A 340 20.98 -30.00 0.00
C CYS A 340 20.47 -31.41 0.30
N THR A 341 20.74 -31.90 1.52
CA THR A 341 20.19 -33.17 2.03
C THR A 341 19.21 -32.88 3.16
N VAL A 342 18.01 -33.46 3.11
CA VAL A 342 16.96 -33.26 4.12
C VAL A 342 16.94 -34.48 5.04
N ARG A 343 17.01 -34.26 6.36
CA ARG A 343 16.87 -35.30 7.37
C ARG A 343 15.75 -34.93 8.32
N HIS A 344 14.75 -35.81 8.45
CA HIS A 344 13.66 -35.66 9.41
C HIS A 344 13.87 -36.66 10.54
N THR A 345 14.10 -36.16 11.75
CA THR A 345 14.21 -36.98 12.96
C THR A 345 12.94 -36.77 13.79
N HIS A 346 12.16 -37.82 13.99
CA HIS A 346 11.17 -37.83 15.06
C HIS A 346 11.95 -37.88 16.38
N LEU A 347 11.77 -36.87 17.23
CA LEU A 347 12.04 -37.04 18.65
C LEU A 347 10.93 -37.99 19.13
N ILE A 348 11.23 -39.29 19.11
CA ILE A 348 10.47 -40.28 19.85
C ILE A 348 10.91 -40.07 21.30
N ASP A 349 9.93 -39.90 22.19
CA ASP A 349 10.15 -39.70 23.64
C ASP A 349 11.14 -40.71 24.25
#